data_AF-A0AAI9NIY7-F1
#
_entry.id   AF-A0AAI9NIY7-F1
#
_cell.length_a   1.000
_cell.length_b   1.000
_cell.length_c   1.000
_cell.angle_alpha   90.00
_cell.angle_beta   90.00
_cell.angle_gamma   90.00
#
_symmetry.space_group_name_H-M   'P 1'
#
loop_
_entity.id
_entity.type
_entity.pdbx_description
1 polymer ?
#
loop_
_entity_poly.entity_id
_entity_poly.type
_entity_poly.pdbx_seq_one_letter_code
_entity_poly.pdbx_strand_id
1 'polypeptide(L)'
;MKKVIYSSIVFLLAFIVITACVHGNTAPAKPSDTVKAKQTQRSHFSASQQNSSSSSQTSSSQTSTAGENNSSATNKTVPSESIDSTDPKSHVGGEKVQLNISTIVQRRWNYCAPATVSMILASQGLQVDQAQLANEMGTDETFGTHNSNAIKVLNRHLFGYDVPSGNQAGYRLATVTNPNSDSEDMRLFKKRLIQNINGGYPMYYTFNNSKIYPGKSGEHNVIGVGYVLTEDGSDVAYVYYLDPSYLVQDSVYGGLKIVSPEELLNAMVSCTEPNYAW
;
A
#
# COMPACT_ATOMS: atom_id res chain seq x y z
N MET A 1 39.59 -9.25 42.36
CA MET A 1 39.31 -7.83 42.11
C MET A 1 37.80 -7.63 42.07
N LYS A 2 37.20 -7.14 43.15
CA LYS A 2 35.75 -6.91 43.30
C LYS A 2 35.48 -5.41 43.08
N LYS A 3 34.60 -5.04 42.14
CA LYS A 3 34.17 -3.66 41.93
C LYS A 3 32.91 -3.40 42.77
N VAL A 4 32.99 -2.37 43.61
CA VAL A 4 31.94 -1.87 44.50
C VAL A 4 31.00 -0.97 43.70
N ILE A 5 29.70 -1.21 43.84
CA ILE A 5 28.60 -0.43 43.28
C ILE A 5 28.25 0.65 44.29
N TYR A 6 28.24 1.92 43.87
CA TYR A 6 27.67 3.01 44.67
C TYR A 6 26.33 3.47 44.06
N SER A 7 25.33 3.34 44.92
CA SER A 7 23.96 3.85 44.84
C SER A 7 23.95 5.38 44.88
N SER A 8 23.07 6.02 44.10
CA SER A 8 22.63 7.39 44.35
C SER A 8 21.20 7.56 43.88
N ILE A 9 20.29 7.43 44.84
CA ILE A 9 18.88 7.79 44.79
C ILE A 9 18.79 9.31 44.93
N VAL A 10 18.12 9.99 43.99
CA VAL A 10 17.68 11.37 44.16
C VAL A 10 16.17 11.40 43.99
N PHE A 11 15.46 11.46 45.13
CA PHE A 11 14.06 11.83 45.22
C PHE A 11 13.95 13.36 45.15
N LEU A 12 13.13 13.88 44.24
CA LEU A 12 12.62 15.24 44.36
C LEU A 12 11.11 15.25 44.10
N LEU A 13 10.38 15.43 45.20
CA LEU A 13 8.95 15.74 45.27
C LEU A 13 8.75 17.25 45.04
N ALA A 14 7.77 17.61 44.22
CA ALA A 14 7.12 18.93 44.31
C ALA A 14 5.64 18.81 43.89
N PHE A 15 4.77 18.86 44.90
CA PHE A 15 3.33 19.10 44.81
C PHE A 15 3.07 20.59 44.57
N ILE A 16 2.20 20.97 43.61
CA ILE A 16 1.31 22.15 43.74
C ILE A 16 -0.05 21.90 43.06
N VAL A 17 -1.03 21.65 43.93
CA VAL A 17 -2.44 22.10 44.05
C VAL A 17 -3.21 22.69 42.84
N ILE A 18 -4.44 22.16 42.74
CA ILE A 18 -5.62 22.45 41.91
C ILE A 18 -6.21 23.86 42.11
N THR A 19 -6.79 24.45 41.07
CA THR A 19 -8.00 25.29 41.25
C THR A 19 -8.89 25.28 40.01
N ALA A 20 -10.09 24.72 40.16
CA ALA A 20 -11.20 24.89 39.24
C ALA A 20 -12.04 26.09 39.68
N CYS A 21 -12.50 26.90 38.74
CA CYS A 21 -13.63 27.81 38.94
C CYS A 21 -14.66 27.55 37.84
N VAL A 22 -15.87 27.26 38.30
CA VAL A 22 -17.13 27.13 37.55
C VAL A 22 -17.94 28.43 37.76
N HIS A 23 -18.84 28.70 36.80
CA HIS A 23 -19.99 29.64 36.82
C HIS A 23 -19.71 31.05 36.24
N GLY A 24 -20.57 31.64 35.40
CA GLY A 24 -21.93 31.25 35.03
C GLY A 24 -22.55 32.08 33.90
N ASN A 25 -23.78 31.68 33.56
CA ASN A 25 -24.71 32.21 32.55
C ASN A 25 -24.88 33.73 32.53
N THR A 26 -25.17 34.28 31.33
CA THR A 26 -26.49 34.88 30.96
C THR A 26 -26.42 35.53 29.56
N ALA A 27 -27.42 35.24 28.71
CA ALA A 27 -27.84 36.07 27.57
C ALA A 27 -29.03 36.94 28.03
N PRO A 28 -29.72 37.78 27.20
CA PRO A 28 -29.50 38.19 25.80
C PRO A 28 -29.69 39.73 25.54
N ALA A 29 -29.42 40.21 24.32
CA ALA A 29 -30.23 41.23 23.61
C ALA A 29 -29.76 41.46 22.15
N LYS A 30 -30.73 41.42 21.22
CA LYS A 30 -30.68 41.91 19.82
C LYS A 30 -31.57 43.18 19.75
N PRO A 31 -31.42 44.13 18.78
CA PRO A 31 -32.00 43.98 17.43
C PRO A 31 -31.14 44.62 16.27
N SER A 32 -31.13 44.04 15.06
CA SER A 32 -31.78 44.47 13.77
C SER A 32 -31.19 45.77 13.17
N ASP A 33 -30.70 45.85 11.93
CA ASP A 33 -31.38 45.72 10.61
C ASP A 33 -30.41 45.22 9.51
N THR A 34 -30.75 44.21 8.68
CA THR A 34 -31.54 44.22 7.42
C THR A 34 -31.05 45.19 6.33
N VAL A 35 -30.47 44.63 5.26
CA VAL A 35 -30.66 44.90 3.80
C VAL A 35 -29.63 43.99 3.07
N LYS A 36 -29.80 43.32 1.93
CA LYS A 36 -30.91 42.81 1.09
C LYS A 36 -30.18 42.09 -0.06
N ALA A 37 -30.56 40.86 -0.37
CA ALA A 37 -30.00 40.10 -1.49
C ALA A 37 -30.31 40.75 -2.85
N LYS A 38 -29.40 40.61 -3.82
CA LYS A 38 -29.72 40.69 -5.25
C LYS A 38 -28.95 39.64 -6.04
N GLN A 39 -29.71 38.63 -6.46
CA GLN A 39 -29.45 37.67 -7.54
C GLN A 39 -29.41 38.41 -8.90
N THR A 40 -28.98 37.71 -9.97
CA THR A 40 -28.99 38.03 -11.43
C THR A 40 -27.53 38.17 -11.94
N GLN A 41 -27.02 37.51 -12.99
CA GLN A 41 -27.61 36.89 -14.18
C GLN A 41 -26.62 35.90 -14.84
N ARG A 42 -27.16 34.88 -15.51
CA ARG A 42 -26.49 34.12 -16.57
C ARG A 42 -26.24 35.04 -17.79
N SER A 43 -25.12 34.84 -18.48
CA SER A 43 -24.99 35.23 -19.88
C SER A 43 -24.32 34.11 -20.67
N HIS A 44 -25.13 33.53 -21.56
CA HIS A 44 -24.69 32.81 -22.75
C HIS A 44 -23.85 33.73 -23.64
N PHE A 45 -22.81 33.20 -24.29
CA PHE A 45 -22.31 33.77 -25.53
C PHE A 45 -22.06 32.68 -26.57
N SER A 46 -22.59 32.94 -27.76
CA SER A 46 -22.71 32.03 -28.90
C SER A 46 -21.39 31.80 -29.64
N ALA A 47 -21.39 30.65 -30.32
CA ALA A 47 -20.50 30.32 -31.42
C ALA A 47 -20.53 31.37 -32.55
N SER A 48 -19.35 31.61 -33.13
CA SER A 48 -19.22 32.13 -34.49
C SER A 48 -18.15 31.32 -35.22
N GLN A 49 -18.58 30.61 -36.26
CA GLN A 49 -17.74 30.10 -37.33
C GLN A 49 -17.12 31.28 -38.09
N GLN A 50 -15.83 31.18 -38.43
CA GLN A 50 -15.33 31.73 -39.68
C GLN A 50 -14.15 30.91 -40.19
N ASN A 51 -14.36 30.38 -41.38
CA ASN A 51 -13.43 29.64 -42.23
C ASN A 51 -12.64 30.65 -43.06
N SER A 52 -11.30 30.54 -43.10
CA SER A 52 -10.45 31.16 -44.12
C SER A 52 -9.15 30.37 -44.27
N SER A 53 -9.08 29.62 -45.36
CA SER A 53 -7.91 28.95 -45.93
C SER A 53 -6.94 29.94 -46.58
N SER A 54 -5.63 29.74 -46.41
CA SER A 54 -4.63 30.02 -47.45
C SER A 54 -3.31 29.29 -47.15
N SER A 55 -2.90 28.49 -48.12
CA SER A 55 -1.66 27.75 -48.26
C SER A 55 -0.47 28.64 -48.60
N SER A 56 0.74 28.29 -48.12
CA SER A 56 2.00 28.49 -48.86
C SER A 56 3.08 27.55 -48.31
N GLN A 57 3.66 26.79 -49.23
CA GLN A 57 4.77 25.85 -49.08
C GLN A 57 6.09 26.56 -48.79
N THR A 58 7.02 25.95 -48.04
CA THR A 58 8.44 25.80 -48.46
C THR A 58 9.11 24.65 -47.67
N SER A 59 10.04 23.98 -48.33
CA SER A 59 10.59 22.64 -48.07
C SER A 59 11.70 22.51 -47.02
N SER A 60 11.82 21.25 -46.55
CA SER A 60 13.04 20.45 -46.29
C SER A 60 14.03 20.88 -45.20
N SER A 61 14.17 20.05 -44.16
CA SER A 61 15.33 19.15 -43.99
C SER A 61 15.11 18.12 -42.87
N GLN A 62 15.77 16.98 -43.04
CA GLN A 62 15.71 15.72 -42.31
C GLN A 62 15.95 15.86 -40.80
N THR A 63 15.40 14.95 -39.98
CA THR A 63 16.15 14.01 -39.12
C THR A 63 15.19 13.16 -38.24
N SER A 64 15.22 11.84 -38.51
CA SER A 64 14.89 10.67 -37.68
C SER A 64 13.68 10.68 -36.75
N THR A 65 12.66 9.95 -37.21
CA THR A 65 11.65 9.21 -36.44
C THR A 65 12.29 8.23 -35.43
N ALA A 66 12.02 8.41 -34.14
CA ALA A 66 12.08 7.34 -33.15
C ALA A 66 10.64 6.91 -32.86
N GLY A 67 10.27 5.74 -33.38
CA GLY A 67 8.94 5.18 -33.20
C GLY A 67 8.67 4.91 -31.72
N GLU A 68 7.56 5.44 -31.24
CA GLU A 68 6.90 5.01 -30.02
C GLU A 68 6.45 3.56 -30.24
N ASN A 69 7.20 2.61 -29.67
CA ASN A 69 6.75 1.23 -29.56
C ASN A 69 5.58 1.21 -28.57
N ASN A 70 4.38 1.33 -29.14
CA ASN A 70 3.12 1.03 -28.49
C ASN A 70 3.01 -0.49 -28.30
N SER A 71 3.79 -1.04 -27.37
CA SER A 71 3.62 -2.40 -26.90
C SER A 71 2.34 -2.45 -26.08
N SER A 72 1.23 -2.78 -26.75
CA SER A 72 0.01 -3.24 -26.11
C SER A 72 0.38 -4.38 -25.17
N ALA A 73 0.40 -4.08 -23.86
CA ALA A 73 0.54 -5.08 -22.82
C ALA A 73 -0.74 -5.91 -22.83
N THR A 74 -0.68 -7.07 -23.48
CA THR A 74 -1.74 -8.07 -23.43
C THR A 74 -1.83 -8.56 -21.99
N ASN A 75 -2.91 -8.18 -21.29
CA ASN A 75 -3.32 -8.83 -20.04
C ASN A 75 -3.56 -10.31 -20.33
N LYS A 76 -2.54 -11.14 -20.11
CA LYS A 76 -2.73 -12.59 -20.07
C LYS A 76 -3.38 -12.93 -18.74
N THR A 77 -4.70 -13.02 -18.74
CA THR A 77 -5.43 -13.78 -17.74
C THR A 77 -5.01 -15.23 -17.89
N VAL A 78 -4.19 -15.72 -16.96
CA VAL A 78 -3.90 -17.16 -16.84
C VAL A 78 -5.08 -17.77 -16.07
N PRO A 79 -5.77 -18.78 -16.63
CA PRO A 79 -6.81 -19.50 -15.90
C PRO A 79 -6.23 -20.13 -14.63
N SER A 80 -6.84 -19.80 -13.49
CA SER A 80 -6.53 -20.45 -12.22
C SER A 80 -7.15 -21.86 -12.22
N GLU A 81 -6.43 -22.83 -12.78
CA GLU A 81 -6.67 -24.23 -12.45
C GLU A 81 -6.13 -24.51 -11.05
N SER A 82 -6.90 -25.24 -10.26
CA SER A 82 -6.49 -25.77 -8.96
C SER A 82 -5.16 -26.48 -9.11
N ILE A 83 -4.12 -25.95 -8.48
CA ILE A 83 -2.79 -26.55 -8.47
C ILE A 83 -2.89 -27.90 -7.77
N ASP A 84 -2.87 -28.96 -8.57
CA ASP A 84 -2.67 -30.34 -8.16
C ASP A 84 -1.24 -30.51 -7.62
N SER A 85 -1.14 -31.24 -6.52
CA SER A 85 0.02 -31.38 -5.63
C SER A 85 1.15 -32.22 -6.25
N THR A 86 1.80 -31.73 -7.30
CA THR A 86 2.95 -32.41 -7.93
C THR A 86 4.21 -31.54 -8.05
N ASP A 87 4.45 -30.68 -7.06
CA ASP A 87 5.77 -30.06 -6.86
C ASP A 87 6.60 -30.88 -5.84
N PRO A 88 7.84 -31.31 -6.16
CA PRO A 88 8.73 -32.00 -5.21
C PRO A 88 9.20 -31.12 -4.04
N LYS A 89 8.80 -29.84 -3.96
CA LYS A 89 8.76 -29.02 -2.74
C LYS A 89 7.33 -28.81 -2.24
N SER A 90 6.57 -29.88 -2.04
CA SER A 90 5.29 -29.82 -1.34
C SER A 90 5.53 -29.18 0.04
N HIS A 91 5.15 -27.92 0.19
CA HIS A 91 5.07 -27.25 1.47
C HIS A 91 3.99 -27.97 2.27
N VAL A 92 4.41 -28.95 3.08
CA VAL A 92 3.54 -29.77 3.92
C VAL A 92 2.89 -28.84 4.96
N GLY A 93 1.66 -28.43 4.68
CA GLY A 93 0.85 -27.59 5.53
C GLY A 93 -0.61 -28.03 5.48
N GLY A 94 -1.42 -27.50 6.39
CA GLY A 94 -2.86 -27.74 6.46
C GLY A 94 -3.64 -26.96 5.41
N GLU A 95 -4.77 -26.38 5.81
CA GLU A 95 -5.66 -25.65 4.90
C GLU A 95 -4.94 -24.47 4.21
N LYS A 96 -5.13 -24.37 2.89
CA LYS A 96 -4.66 -23.26 2.06
C LYS A 96 -5.80 -22.31 1.73
N VAL A 97 -5.60 -21.03 2.00
CA VAL A 97 -6.53 -19.95 1.61
C VAL A 97 -5.79 -18.92 0.77
N GLN A 98 -6.29 -18.64 -0.43
CA GLN A 98 -5.66 -17.70 -1.35
C GLN A 98 -6.69 -16.93 -2.17
N LEU A 99 -6.51 -15.61 -2.25
CA LEU A 99 -7.28 -14.72 -3.12
C LEU A 99 -6.88 -14.92 -4.58
N ASN A 100 -7.87 -14.97 -5.47
CA ASN A 100 -7.62 -15.07 -6.90
C ASN A 100 -7.30 -13.67 -7.49
N ILE A 101 -6.01 -13.35 -7.57
CA ILE A 101 -5.52 -12.05 -8.05
C ILE A 101 -4.50 -12.30 -9.15
N SER A 102 -4.71 -11.66 -10.31
CA SER A 102 -3.74 -11.69 -11.40
C SER A 102 -2.56 -10.79 -11.07
N THR A 103 -1.34 -11.28 -11.30
CA THR A 103 -0.12 -10.47 -11.15
C THR A 103 -0.13 -9.30 -12.13
N ILE A 104 0.11 -8.10 -11.62
CA ILE A 104 0.40 -6.91 -12.42
C ILE A 104 1.87 -6.56 -12.21
N VAL A 105 2.67 -6.70 -13.28
CA VAL A 105 4.11 -6.43 -13.24
C VAL A 105 4.37 -4.92 -13.19
N GLN A 106 5.31 -4.49 -12.35
CA GLN A 106 5.73 -3.09 -12.25
C GLN A 106 6.32 -2.60 -13.58
N ARG A 107 5.88 -1.43 -14.04
CA ARG A 107 6.33 -0.87 -15.34
C ARG A 107 7.66 -0.13 -15.28
N ARG A 108 8.08 0.28 -14.08
CA ARG A 108 9.35 0.97 -13.83
C ARG A 108 10.02 0.39 -12.58
N TRP A 109 11.32 0.60 -12.44
CA TRP A 109 12.10 0.07 -11.32
C TRP A 109 11.57 0.56 -9.95
N ASN A 110 11.00 1.77 -9.88
CA ASN A 110 10.45 2.39 -8.67
C ASN A 110 8.92 2.24 -8.53
N TYR A 111 8.27 1.39 -9.34
CA TYR A 111 6.82 1.21 -9.37
C TYR A 111 6.31 0.00 -8.57
N CYS A 112 7.12 -0.57 -7.66
CA CYS A 112 6.68 -1.68 -6.82
C CYS A 112 5.43 -1.33 -5.97
N ALA A 113 5.39 -0.17 -5.33
CA ALA A 113 4.21 0.30 -4.59
C ALA A 113 3.00 0.60 -5.51
N PRO A 114 3.12 1.40 -6.60
CA PRO A 114 2.03 1.58 -7.57
C PRO A 114 1.46 0.26 -8.13
N ALA A 115 2.32 -0.70 -8.49
CA ALA A 115 1.88 -2.00 -8.97
C ALA A 115 1.17 -2.81 -7.89
N THR A 116 1.69 -2.80 -6.66
CA THR A 116 1.07 -3.47 -5.50
C THR A 116 -0.31 -2.89 -5.22
N VAL A 117 -0.44 -1.56 -5.13
CA VAL A 117 -1.74 -0.91 -4.92
C VAL A 117 -2.69 -1.16 -6.10
N SER A 118 -2.20 -1.16 -7.33
CA SER A 118 -3.01 -1.50 -8.51
C SER A 118 -3.59 -2.93 -8.40
N MET A 119 -2.80 -3.91 -7.93
CA MET A 119 -3.30 -5.27 -7.68
C MET A 119 -4.35 -5.32 -6.56
N ILE A 120 -4.15 -4.57 -5.46
CA ILE A 120 -5.13 -4.50 -4.36
C ILE A 120 -6.44 -3.89 -4.88
N LEU A 121 -6.38 -2.77 -5.61
CA LEU A 121 -7.56 -2.13 -6.19
C LEU A 121 -8.27 -3.05 -7.20
N ALA A 122 -7.51 -3.73 -8.06
CA ALA A 122 -8.04 -4.65 -9.04
C ALA A 122 -8.79 -5.82 -8.40
N SER A 123 -8.33 -6.30 -7.23
CA SER A 123 -9.05 -7.33 -6.45
C SER A 123 -10.44 -6.88 -6.00
N GLN A 124 -10.66 -5.57 -5.90
CA GLN A 124 -11.93 -4.94 -5.55
C GLN A 124 -12.69 -4.41 -6.78
N GLY A 125 -12.28 -4.80 -7.99
CA GLY A 125 -12.91 -4.38 -9.25
C GLY A 125 -12.52 -2.97 -9.72
N LEU A 126 -11.54 -2.32 -9.08
CA LEU A 126 -11.07 -0.98 -9.43
C LEU A 126 -9.78 -1.06 -10.26
N GLN A 127 -9.83 -0.59 -11.50
CA GLN A 127 -8.67 -0.56 -12.38
C GLN A 127 -8.09 0.86 -12.41
N VAL A 128 -6.89 1.03 -11.88
CA VAL A 128 -6.17 2.31 -11.88
C VAL A 128 -4.76 2.10 -12.43
N ASP A 129 -4.36 2.97 -13.35
CA ASP A 129 -3.07 2.86 -14.03
C ASP A 129 -1.90 3.13 -13.06
N GLN A 130 -0.80 2.39 -13.22
CA GLN A 130 0.39 2.55 -12.37
C GLN A 130 0.99 3.96 -12.46
N ALA A 131 0.97 4.61 -13.63
CA ALA A 131 1.50 5.98 -13.77
C ALA A 131 0.62 7.00 -13.04
N GLN A 132 -0.70 6.80 -13.06
CA GLN A 132 -1.63 7.61 -12.26
C GLN A 132 -1.37 7.41 -10.76
N LEU A 133 -1.32 6.16 -10.31
CA LEU A 133 -1.02 5.83 -8.91
C LEU A 133 0.34 6.38 -8.47
N ALA A 134 1.36 6.27 -9.32
CA ALA A 134 2.69 6.81 -9.04
C ALA A 134 2.66 8.34 -8.82
N ASN A 135 1.92 9.06 -9.67
CA ASN A 135 1.73 10.51 -9.49
C ASN A 135 0.98 10.83 -8.19
N GLU A 136 -0.11 10.12 -7.90
CA GLU A 136 -0.92 10.34 -6.68
C GLU A 136 -0.17 10.00 -5.39
N MET A 137 0.72 9.02 -5.43
CA MET A 137 1.54 8.58 -4.29
C MET A 137 2.81 9.42 -4.11
N GLY A 138 3.12 10.30 -5.07
CA GLY A 138 4.37 11.05 -5.08
C GLY A 138 5.59 10.15 -5.28
N THR A 139 5.48 9.13 -6.13
CA THR A 139 6.58 8.24 -6.47
C THR A 139 7.68 9.02 -7.19
N ASP A 140 8.92 8.96 -6.69
CA ASP A 140 10.07 9.64 -7.27
C ASP A 140 11.24 8.69 -7.59
N GLU A 141 12.30 9.23 -8.18
CA GLU A 141 13.49 8.47 -8.59
C GLU A 141 14.54 8.30 -7.48
N THR A 142 14.34 8.91 -6.31
CA THR A 142 15.31 8.87 -5.20
C THR A 142 14.99 7.76 -4.22
N PHE A 143 13.71 7.63 -3.84
CA PHE A 143 13.24 6.68 -2.86
C PHE A 143 12.22 5.70 -3.45
N GLY A 144 11.54 6.09 -4.52
CA GLY A 144 10.32 5.41 -4.96
C GLY A 144 9.13 5.99 -4.24
N THR A 145 8.39 5.18 -3.49
CA THR A 145 7.13 5.61 -2.85
C THR A 145 7.20 5.42 -1.34
N HIS A 146 6.86 6.48 -0.60
CA HIS A 146 6.63 6.35 0.84
C HIS A 146 5.39 5.49 1.12
N ASN A 147 5.52 4.47 1.97
CA ASN A 147 4.40 3.58 2.33
C ASN A 147 3.22 4.37 2.90
N SER A 148 3.48 5.46 3.62
CA SER A 148 2.43 6.36 4.12
C SER A 148 1.60 7.00 3.00
N ASN A 149 2.21 7.32 1.85
CA ASN A 149 1.49 7.86 0.70
C ASN A 149 0.75 6.74 -0.06
N ALA A 150 1.40 5.58 -0.25
CA ALA A 150 0.76 4.42 -0.90
C ALA A 150 -0.55 4.04 -0.21
N ILE A 151 -0.54 3.93 1.12
CA ILE A 151 -1.72 3.54 1.89
C ILE A 151 -2.79 4.64 1.95
N LYS A 152 -2.41 5.93 1.99
CA LYS A 152 -3.38 7.03 1.87
C LYS A 152 -4.11 6.99 0.53
N VAL A 153 -3.38 6.81 -0.57
CA VAL A 153 -3.96 6.71 -1.92
C VAL A 153 -4.84 5.47 -2.03
N LEU A 154 -4.37 4.32 -1.56
CA LEU A 154 -5.16 3.08 -1.51
C LEU A 154 -6.49 3.29 -0.78
N ASN A 155 -6.45 3.86 0.43
CA ASN A 155 -7.66 4.12 1.21
C ASN A 155 -8.59 5.12 0.53
N ARG A 156 -8.03 6.15 -0.11
CA ARG A 156 -8.83 7.14 -0.84
C ARG A 156 -9.63 6.50 -1.97
N HIS A 157 -9.02 5.60 -2.73
CA HIS A 157 -9.70 4.86 -3.81
C HIS A 157 -10.74 3.86 -3.28
N LEU A 158 -10.45 3.15 -2.19
CA LEU A 158 -11.34 2.12 -1.66
C LEU A 158 -12.48 2.66 -0.78
N PHE A 159 -12.20 3.67 0.04
CA PHE A 159 -13.09 4.10 1.13
C PHE A 159 -13.43 5.60 1.08
N GLY A 160 -12.80 6.36 0.19
CA GLY A 160 -13.07 7.80 0.03
C GLY A 160 -12.37 8.72 1.04
N TYR A 161 -11.43 8.20 1.81
CA TYR A 161 -10.61 8.98 2.75
C TYR A 161 -9.19 8.41 2.88
N ASP A 162 -8.25 9.26 3.29
CA ASP A 162 -6.83 8.90 3.36
C ASP A 162 -6.47 8.04 4.58
N VAL A 163 -7.03 8.36 5.74
CA VAL A 163 -6.67 7.75 7.02
C VAL A 163 -7.94 7.31 7.75
N PRO A 164 -8.15 6.01 7.97
CA PRO A 164 -9.32 5.53 8.70
C PRO A 164 -9.26 5.94 10.18
N SER A 165 -10.33 6.52 10.72
CA SER A 165 -10.45 6.90 12.13
C SER A 165 -11.17 5.83 12.97
N GLY A 166 -10.77 5.64 14.22
CA GLY A 166 -11.39 4.66 15.12
C GLY A 166 -11.51 3.26 14.50
N ASN A 167 -12.74 2.74 14.43
CA ASN A 167 -13.05 1.43 13.84
C ASN A 167 -13.54 1.53 12.39
N GLN A 168 -13.34 2.65 11.70
CA GLN A 168 -13.64 2.73 10.27
C GLN A 168 -12.83 1.71 9.48
N ALA A 169 -13.44 1.15 8.44
CA ALA A 169 -12.78 0.29 7.47
C ALA A 169 -11.60 1.02 6.83
N GLY A 170 -10.53 0.33 6.51
CA GLY A 170 -9.39 0.94 5.85
C GLY A 170 -8.08 0.32 6.25
N TYR A 171 -7.14 0.36 5.32
CA TYR A 171 -5.78 -0.14 5.49
C TYR A 171 -5.03 0.70 6.51
N ARG A 172 -4.37 0.03 7.46
CA ARG A 172 -3.56 0.64 8.51
C ARG A 172 -2.14 0.13 8.43
N LEU A 173 -1.18 1.06 8.38
CA LEU A 173 0.23 0.71 8.46
C LEU A 173 0.58 0.15 9.85
N ALA A 174 1.42 -0.87 9.84
CA ALA A 174 2.01 -1.48 11.03
C ALA A 174 3.52 -1.59 10.84
N THR A 175 4.24 -1.42 11.95
CA THR A 175 5.68 -1.60 12.01
C THR A 175 6.00 -2.87 12.79
N VAL A 176 6.88 -3.69 12.24
CA VAL A 176 7.48 -4.84 12.91
C VAL A 176 8.70 -4.32 13.67
N THR A 177 8.68 -4.50 14.99
CA THR A 177 9.77 -4.12 15.89
C THR A 177 10.48 -5.35 16.47
N ASN A 178 9.79 -6.48 16.54
CA ASN A 178 10.34 -7.75 16.99
C ASN A 178 9.87 -8.89 16.07
N PRO A 179 10.74 -9.51 15.25
CA PRO A 179 10.35 -10.55 14.31
C PRO A 179 10.32 -11.96 14.93
N ASN A 180 10.61 -12.11 16.22
CA ASN A 180 10.65 -13.42 16.88
C ASN A 180 9.28 -14.10 16.82
N SER A 181 9.27 -15.43 16.72
CA SER A 181 8.05 -16.22 16.52
C SER A 181 7.05 -16.11 17.68
N ASP A 182 7.53 -15.87 18.90
CA ASP A 182 6.74 -15.69 20.13
C ASP A 182 6.35 -14.23 20.42
N SER A 183 6.72 -13.31 19.54
CA SER A 183 6.46 -11.87 19.72
C SER A 183 4.99 -11.49 19.49
N GLU A 184 4.59 -10.39 20.12
CA GLU A 184 3.29 -9.77 19.86
C GLU A 184 3.12 -9.34 18.39
N ASP A 185 4.19 -8.87 17.75
CA ASP A 185 4.18 -8.46 16.34
C ASP A 185 3.88 -9.66 15.42
N MET A 186 4.50 -10.82 15.69
CA MET A 186 4.23 -12.05 14.96
C MET A 186 2.77 -12.49 15.15
N ARG A 187 2.29 -12.50 16.39
CA ARG A 187 0.92 -12.88 16.72
C ARG A 187 -0.10 -11.96 16.05
N LEU A 188 0.12 -10.64 16.08
CA LEU A 188 -0.74 -9.66 15.44
C LEU A 188 -0.70 -9.76 13.91
N PHE A 189 0.48 -9.95 13.33
CA PHE A 189 0.64 -10.14 11.89
C PHE A 189 -0.19 -11.33 11.40
N LYS A 190 0.00 -12.51 12.00
CA LYS A 190 -0.73 -13.74 11.64
C LYS A 190 -2.24 -13.58 11.80
N LYS A 191 -2.69 -12.95 12.90
CA LYS A 191 -4.10 -12.64 13.12
C LYS A 191 -4.67 -11.73 12.02
N ARG A 192 -3.97 -10.66 11.67
CA ARG A 192 -4.40 -9.69 10.64
C ARG A 192 -4.41 -10.32 9.26
N LEU A 193 -3.39 -11.12 8.92
CA LEU A 193 -3.32 -11.88 7.68
C LEU A 193 -4.57 -12.75 7.49
N ILE A 194 -4.91 -13.56 8.49
CA ILE A 194 -6.10 -14.43 8.42
C ILE A 194 -7.37 -13.58 8.28
N GLN A 195 -7.52 -12.54 9.09
CA GLN A 195 -8.70 -11.66 9.07
C GLN A 195 -8.90 -11.01 7.70
N ASN A 196 -7.84 -10.46 7.12
CA ASN A 196 -7.88 -9.75 5.84
C ASN A 196 -8.16 -10.69 4.68
N ILE A 197 -7.40 -11.79 4.56
CA ILE A 197 -7.56 -12.75 3.47
C ILE A 197 -8.95 -13.37 3.50
N ASN A 198 -9.46 -13.75 4.67
CA ASN A 198 -10.83 -14.28 4.80
C ASN A 198 -11.89 -13.21 4.53
N GLY A 199 -11.58 -11.93 4.75
CA GLY A 199 -12.41 -10.79 4.40
C GLY A 199 -12.36 -10.40 2.91
N GLY A 200 -11.55 -11.07 2.08
CA GLY A 200 -11.39 -10.72 0.67
C GLY A 200 -10.43 -9.55 0.42
N TYR A 201 -9.68 -9.11 1.42
CA TYR A 201 -8.74 -7.99 1.34
C TYR A 201 -7.29 -8.50 1.33
N PRO A 202 -6.51 -8.22 0.29
CA PRO A 202 -5.09 -8.57 0.27
C PRO A 202 -4.30 -7.75 1.28
N MET A 203 -3.10 -8.20 1.63
CA MET A 203 -2.17 -7.43 2.46
C MET A 203 -1.22 -6.61 1.59
N TYR A 204 -0.72 -5.48 2.10
CA TYR A 204 0.41 -4.74 1.51
C TYR A 204 1.66 -5.02 2.32
N TYR A 205 2.77 -5.42 1.70
CA TYR A 205 4.04 -5.67 2.39
C TYR A 205 5.16 -4.81 1.83
N THR A 206 6.12 -4.49 2.69
CA THR A 206 7.40 -3.87 2.39
C THR A 206 8.48 -4.68 3.09
N PHE A 207 9.44 -5.19 2.35
CA PHE A 207 10.58 -5.89 2.92
C PHE A 207 11.90 -5.45 2.30
N ASN A 208 13.00 -5.72 3.00
CA ASN A 208 14.33 -5.51 2.46
C ASN A 208 14.67 -6.62 1.46
N ASN A 209 14.86 -6.26 0.19
CA ASN A 209 15.15 -7.20 -0.89
C ASN A 209 16.32 -8.13 -0.59
N SER A 210 17.36 -7.63 0.08
CA SER A 210 18.56 -8.43 0.36
C SER A 210 18.31 -9.61 1.30
N LYS A 211 17.21 -9.59 2.06
CA LYS A 211 16.83 -10.64 3.00
C LYS A 211 16.05 -11.78 2.36
N ILE A 212 15.33 -11.49 1.28
CA ILE A 212 14.54 -12.48 0.53
C ILE A 212 15.27 -12.95 -0.73
N TYR A 213 15.97 -12.03 -1.40
CA TYR A 213 16.70 -12.26 -2.64
C TYR A 213 18.17 -11.87 -2.49
N PRO A 214 19.05 -12.83 -2.17
CA PRO A 214 20.49 -12.58 -2.05
C PRO A 214 21.05 -11.87 -3.30
N GLY A 215 21.84 -10.82 -3.08
CA GLY A 215 22.43 -10.02 -4.16
C GLY A 215 21.56 -8.88 -4.70
N LYS A 216 20.31 -8.73 -4.21
CA LYS A 216 19.49 -7.54 -4.46
C LYS A 216 19.57 -6.55 -3.29
N SER A 217 19.16 -5.31 -3.53
CA SER A 217 19.17 -4.23 -2.54
C SER A 217 17.87 -3.42 -2.58
N GLY A 218 17.73 -2.51 -1.61
CA GLY A 218 16.57 -1.65 -1.47
C GLY A 218 15.37 -2.30 -0.78
N GLU A 219 14.39 -1.48 -0.46
CA GLU A 219 13.07 -1.93 0.00
C GLU A 219 12.18 -2.25 -1.19
N HIS A 220 11.25 -3.18 -1.01
CA HIS A 220 10.39 -3.66 -2.07
C HIS A 220 8.98 -3.91 -1.58
N ASN A 221 8.00 -3.46 -2.36
CA ASN A 221 6.59 -3.62 -2.04
C ASN A 221 5.96 -4.76 -2.82
N VAL A 222 5.22 -5.61 -2.12
CA VAL A 222 4.51 -6.77 -2.69
C VAL A 222 3.11 -6.90 -2.10
N ILE A 223 2.25 -7.68 -2.75
CA ILE A 223 0.89 -7.96 -2.27
C ILE A 223 0.80 -9.34 -1.62
N GLY A 224 0.36 -9.40 -0.36
CA GLY A 224 0.04 -10.66 0.31
C GLY A 224 -1.34 -11.16 -0.11
N VAL A 225 -1.40 -12.37 -0.64
CA VAL A 225 -2.61 -12.92 -1.29
C VAL A 225 -3.16 -14.17 -0.63
N GLY A 226 -2.46 -14.72 0.36
CA GLY A 226 -2.95 -15.94 1.02
C GLY A 226 -2.04 -16.45 2.11
N TYR A 227 -2.46 -17.56 2.70
CA TYR A 227 -1.73 -18.27 3.73
C TYR A 227 -1.97 -19.78 3.65
N VAL A 228 -1.11 -20.54 4.32
CA VAL A 228 -1.28 -21.96 4.60
C VAL A 228 -1.21 -22.14 6.11
N LEU A 229 -2.16 -22.85 6.69
CA LEU A 229 -2.12 -23.20 8.12
C LEU A 229 -1.13 -24.33 8.39
N THR A 230 -0.76 -24.53 9.65
CA THR A 230 -0.15 -25.77 10.13
C THR A 230 -1.12 -26.95 9.94
N GLU A 231 -0.61 -28.17 9.97
CA GLU A 231 -1.42 -29.39 9.75
C GLU A 231 -2.58 -29.52 10.76
N ASP A 232 -2.36 -29.08 12.00
CA ASP A 232 -3.37 -29.05 13.07
C ASP A 232 -4.30 -27.81 13.01
N GLY A 233 -4.07 -26.91 12.05
CA GLY A 233 -4.84 -25.67 11.87
C GLY A 233 -4.62 -24.61 12.96
N SER A 234 -3.66 -24.79 13.86
CA SER A 234 -3.49 -23.91 15.02
C SER A 234 -2.72 -22.62 14.74
N ASP A 235 -1.91 -22.60 13.68
CA ASP A 235 -1.06 -21.46 13.33
C ASP A 235 -0.88 -21.31 11.80
N VAL A 236 -0.25 -20.22 11.37
CA VAL A 236 0.13 -19.98 9.97
C VAL A 236 1.52 -20.56 9.70
N ALA A 237 1.60 -21.55 8.83
CA ALA A 237 2.86 -22.15 8.37
C ALA A 237 3.51 -21.31 7.26
N TYR A 238 2.72 -20.80 6.32
CA TYR A 238 3.23 -20.07 5.16
C TYR A 238 2.36 -18.89 4.75
N VAL A 239 2.99 -17.91 4.11
CA VAL A 239 2.36 -16.73 3.50
C VAL A 239 2.59 -16.77 2.00
N TYR A 240 1.54 -16.53 1.21
CA TYR A 240 1.63 -16.30 -0.22
C TYR A 240 1.65 -14.81 -0.52
N TYR A 241 2.56 -14.39 -1.40
CA TYR A 241 2.55 -13.03 -1.96
C TYR A 241 2.82 -13.06 -3.47
N LEU A 242 2.31 -12.05 -4.19
CA LEU A 242 2.69 -11.79 -5.58
C LEU A 242 3.71 -10.65 -5.60
N ASP A 243 4.86 -10.92 -6.18
CA ASP A 243 5.90 -9.93 -6.41
C ASP A 243 5.69 -9.23 -7.77
N PRO A 244 5.54 -7.89 -7.82
CA PRO A 244 5.37 -7.17 -9.09
C PRO A 244 6.66 -7.01 -9.88
N SER A 245 7.83 -7.35 -9.33
CA SER A 245 9.12 -7.15 -10.01
C SER A 245 9.27 -8.04 -11.22
N TYR A 246 9.51 -7.43 -12.39
CA TYR A 246 9.84 -8.14 -13.61
C TYR A 246 11.11 -9.01 -13.50
N LEU A 247 11.92 -8.82 -12.45
CA LEU A 247 13.16 -9.57 -12.21
C LEU A 247 12.96 -10.92 -11.51
N VAL A 248 11.75 -11.21 -11.03
CA VAL A 248 11.47 -12.46 -10.27
C VAL A 248 10.25 -13.22 -10.82
N GLN A 249 9.81 -12.86 -12.02
CA GLN A 249 8.76 -13.58 -12.74
C GLN A 249 9.30 -14.88 -13.31
N ASP A 250 8.54 -15.97 -13.20
CA ASP A 250 8.83 -17.24 -13.85
C ASP A 250 7.65 -17.71 -14.73
N SER A 251 7.89 -18.70 -15.59
CA SER A 251 6.90 -19.15 -16.57
C SER A 251 5.74 -19.97 -15.98
N VAL A 252 5.86 -20.43 -14.74
CA VAL A 252 4.90 -21.33 -14.09
C VAL A 252 4.04 -20.58 -13.09
N TYR A 253 4.68 -19.87 -12.15
CA TYR A 253 4.06 -19.20 -11.03
C TYR A 253 4.07 -17.67 -11.18
N GLY A 254 4.72 -17.12 -12.20
CA GLY A 254 4.84 -15.69 -12.39
C GLY A 254 5.51 -15.04 -11.17
N GLY A 255 4.79 -14.09 -10.55
CA GLY A 255 5.24 -13.39 -9.35
C GLY A 255 4.91 -14.10 -8.05
N LEU A 256 4.20 -15.24 -8.05
CA LEU A 256 3.78 -15.91 -6.82
C LEU A 256 4.98 -16.50 -6.07
N LYS A 257 5.09 -16.17 -4.78
CA LYS A 257 6.11 -16.66 -3.87
C LYS A 257 5.48 -17.13 -2.57
N ILE A 258 6.21 -17.99 -1.87
CA ILE A 258 5.84 -18.59 -0.59
C ILE A 258 6.99 -18.44 0.39
N VAL A 259 6.69 -17.97 1.60
CA VAL A 259 7.66 -17.75 2.69
C VAL A 259 7.02 -18.11 4.03
N SER A 260 7.84 -18.37 5.04
CA SER A 260 7.33 -18.43 6.42
C SER A 260 7.01 -17.02 6.96
N PRO A 261 6.10 -16.89 7.94
CA PRO A 261 5.90 -15.62 8.66
C PRO A 261 7.20 -15.08 9.27
N GLU A 262 8.04 -15.96 9.83
CA GLU A 262 9.33 -15.61 10.43
C GLU A 262 10.28 -15.01 9.41
N GLU A 263 10.43 -15.63 8.24
CA GLU A 263 11.26 -15.12 7.15
C GLU A 263 10.78 -13.74 6.70
N LEU A 264 9.47 -13.58 6.51
CA LEU A 264 8.88 -12.31 6.09
C LEU A 264 9.09 -11.20 7.12
N LEU A 265 8.81 -11.45 8.40
CA LEU A 265 8.97 -10.45 9.46
C LEU A 265 10.44 -10.07 9.68
N ASN A 266 11.37 -11.03 9.55
CA ASN A 266 12.80 -10.74 9.59
C ASN A 266 13.26 -9.87 8.41
N ALA A 267 12.63 -10.00 7.24
CA ALA A 267 12.90 -9.13 6.11
C ALA A 267 12.28 -7.72 6.28
N MET A 268 11.13 -7.65 6.95
CA MET A 268 10.42 -6.41 7.26
C MET A 268 11.15 -5.54 8.30
N VAL A 269 11.56 -6.10 9.45
CA VAL A 269 12.10 -5.31 10.58
C VAL A 269 13.31 -4.43 10.22
N SER A 270 14.00 -4.75 9.13
CA SER A 270 15.15 -3.97 8.63
C SER A 270 14.80 -2.80 7.71
N CYS A 271 13.52 -2.62 7.36
CA CYS A 271 13.05 -1.49 6.57
C CYS A 271 12.96 -0.21 7.41
N THR A 272 13.07 0.92 6.72
CA THR A 272 13.04 2.28 7.25
C THR A 272 11.62 2.72 7.56
N GLU A 273 10.67 2.35 6.71
CA GLU A 273 9.27 2.72 6.83
C GLU A 273 8.43 1.61 7.49
N PRO A 274 7.21 1.92 7.99
CA PRO A 274 6.25 0.91 8.39
C PRO A 274 6.06 -0.16 7.31
N ASN A 275 5.99 -1.41 7.73
CA ASN A 275 6.36 -2.55 6.90
C ASN A 275 5.19 -3.22 6.21
N TYR A 276 3.98 -3.13 6.76
CA TYR A 276 2.82 -3.73 6.12
C TYR A 276 1.55 -2.96 6.41
N ALA A 277 0.53 -3.16 5.56
CA ALA A 277 -0.82 -2.69 5.81
C ALA A 277 -1.85 -3.82 5.70
N TRP A 278 -2.88 -3.68 6.51
CA TRP A 278 -4.01 -4.59 6.69
C TRP A 278 -5.28 -3.76 6.89
#